data_AF-A0A9Q9EDV9-F1
#
_entry.id   AF-A0A9Q9EDV9-F1
#
_cell.length_a   1.000
_cell.length_b   1.000
_cell.length_c   1.000
_cell.angle_alpha   90.00
_cell.angle_beta   90.00
_cell.angle_gamma   90.00
#
_symmetry.space_group_name_H-M   'P 1'
#
loop_
_entity.id
_entity.type
_entity.pdbx_description
1 polymer ?
#
loop_
_entity_poly.entity_id
_entity_poly.type
_entity_poly.pdbx_seq_one_letter_code
_entity_poly.pdbx_strand_id
1 'polypeptide(L)'
;MGLLGSQPLASHFRRVAGSCCRRAIPRRLFSKRPFQADDLVLLRNPNDRYAPPILTRPLKAGRRIESHRGVVLHDDLIGSSARDVVQAQTPRTTKGTVGAEYRLHQVTLDDYCRLSRRLVTPIYPADANLIVSLLDLHPATAEDESHARMEILEAGTGHGSLTLHLSRALRSCHAKLHTIELSAKFSAHAQDIVKGFRGGIYAQNVDFHVGDVSQWIQQEKARREDSEAPFLAHAFLDLPSADNHLATVANALKTDGTLIVFNPSITQITECATRVKDEGIQLDLETVIELGLNGSSGGREWDVRFVRPRATQKQESEQELSEPDGSPVPEHEDARTDSEIKAPESATPEPRRWSLVCRPKVGERITGGGFLGVWRKHRDMQ
;
A
#
# COMPACT_ATOMS: atom_id res chain seq x y z
N MET A 1 59.47 54.71 25.10
CA MET A 1 58.60 55.32 24.05
C MET A 1 58.10 54.22 23.15
N GLY A 2 56.89 54.33 22.60
CA GLY A 2 56.34 53.37 21.61
C GLY A 2 55.35 52.38 22.21
N LEU A 3 54.07 52.59 21.90
CA LEU A 3 52.94 51.71 22.22
C LEU A 3 52.64 50.75 21.04
N LEU A 4 51.73 49.80 21.30
CA LEU A 4 51.03 48.92 20.33
C LEU A 4 51.87 47.78 19.72
N GLY A 5 51.32 46.59 19.48
CA GLY A 5 49.97 46.10 19.81
C GLY A 5 49.78 44.68 19.25
N SER A 6 49.24 43.77 20.06
CA SER A 6 49.05 42.36 19.67
C SER A 6 47.81 42.19 18.77
N GLN A 7 48.00 41.66 17.56
CA GLN A 7 46.91 41.14 16.71
C GLN A 7 46.92 39.60 16.68
N PRO A 8 45.76 38.94 16.73
CA PRO A 8 45.66 37.48 16.55
C PRO A 8 45.64 37.08 15.06
N LEU A 9 46.20 35.91 14.76
CA LEU A 9 46.18 35.30 13.44
C LEU A 9 44.76 34.84 13.03
N ALA A 10 44.11 35.60 12.14
CA ALA A 10 42.85 35.21 11.52
C ALA A 10 43.09 34.29 10.29
N SER A 11 43.04 32.97 10.50
CA SER A 11 43.16 31.98 9.43
C SER A 11 41.99 32.09 8.43
N HIS A 12 42.31 32.58 7.23
CA HIS A 12 41.33 32.77 6.14
C HIS A 12 40.95 31.44 5.49
N PHE A 13 40.07 30.67 6.13
CA PHE A 13 39.32 29.61 5.44
C PHE A 13 38.29 30.26 4.51
N ARG A 14 38.68 30.52 3.26
CA ARG A 14 37.75 30.79 2.16
C ARG A 14 36.86 29.56 1.95
N ARG A 15 35.69 29.53 2.58
CA ARG A 15 34.60 28.66 2.14
C ARG A 15 34.25 29.05 0.71
N VAL A 16 34.63 28.22 -0.26
CA VAL A 16 34.02 28.24 -1.58
C VAL A 16 32.57 27.89 -1.38
N ALA A 17 31.70 28.91 -1.38
CA ALA A 17 30.26 28.72 -1.40
C ALA A 17 29.89 28.11 -2.76
N GLY A 18 29.99 26.78 -2.85
CA GLY A 18 29.48 26.03 -3.98
C GLY A 18 28.01 26.38 -4.14
N SER A 19 27.67 27.03 -5.25
CA SER A 19 26.30 27.39 -5.59
C SER A 19 25.50 26.12 -5.84
N CYS A 20 25.01 25.50 -4.76
CA CYS A 20 24.01 24.47 -4.80
C CYS A 20 22.74 25.14 -5.33
N CYS A 21 22.58 25.10 -6.65
CA CYS A 21 21.36 25.47 -7.34
C CYS A 21 20.27 24.48 -6.92
N ARG A 22 19.68 24.70 -5.73
CA ARG A 22 18.40 24.12 -5.32
C ARG A 22 17.40 24.52 -6.40
N ARG A 23 17.23 23.67 -7.42
CA ARG A 23 16.25 23.87 -8.49
C ARG A 23 14.90 24.09 -7.80
N ALA A 24 14.39 25.31 -7.87
CA ALA A 24 13.10 25.65 -7.29
C ALA A 24 12.06 24.68 -7.85
N ILE A 25 11.59 23.76 -7.02
CA ILE A 25 10.57 22.78 -7.39
C ILE A 25 9.36 23.59 -7.84
N PRO A 26 8.90 23.47 -9.10
CA PRO A 26 7.93 24.40 -9.65
C PRO A 26 6.59 24.26 -8.93
N ARG A 27 6.31 25.18 -8.00
CA ARG A 27 5.01 25.32 -7.33
C ARG A 27 3.94 25.53 -8.40
N ARG A 28 3.13 24.51 -8.66
CA ARG A 28 1.92 24.62 -9.49
C ARG A 28 0.72 24.00 -8.78
N LEU A 29 0.23 24.74 -7.80
CA LEU A 29 -1.22 24.85 -7.57
C LEU A 29 -1.83 25.31 -8.90
N PHE A 30 -2.57 24.43 -9.55
CA PHE A 30 -3.29 24.60 -10.84
C PHE A 30 -2.65 25.58 -11.82
N SER A 31 -1.80 25.05 -12.71
CA SER A 31 -0.94 25.87 -13.56
C SER A 31 -1.71 26.82 -14.50
N LYS A 32 -1.58 28.14 -14.28
CA LYS A 32 -1.96 29.18 -15.26
C LYS A 32 -1.10 29.19 -16.54
N ARG A 33 -0.11 28.28 -16.70
CA ARG A 33 0.64 28.18 -17.96
C ARG A 33 -0.15 27.34 -18.96
N PRO A 34 -0.02 27.63 -20.27
CA PRO A 34 -0.37 26.70 -21.32
C PRO A 34 0.27 25.32 -21.15
N PHE A 35 -0.35 24.30 -21.73
CA PHE A 35 0.25 22.98 -21.89
C PHE A 35 1.48 23.06 -22.81
N GLN A 36 2.46 22.22 -22.53
CA GLN A 36 3.75 22.16 -23.20
C GLN A 36 4.04 20.72 -23.64
N ALA A 37 5.12 20.52 -24.40
CA ALA A 37 5.63 19.18 -24.65
C ALA A 37 5.89 18.45 -23.31
N ASP A 38 5.72 17.13 -23.33
CA ASP A 38 5.80 16.20 -22.19
C ASP A 38 4.72 16.34 -21.10
N ASP A 39 3.82 17.32 -21.17
CA ASP A 39 2.63 17.33 -20.31
C ASP A 39 1.68 16.17 -20.64
N LEU A 40 0.86 15.81 -19.65
CA LEU A 40 -0.32 14.97 -19.82
C LEU A 40 -1.56 15.85 -19.76
N VAL A 41 -2.49 15.66 -20.70
CA VAL A 41 -3.76 16.36 -20.76
C VAL A 41 -4.90 15.35 -20.64
N LEU A 42 -6.01 15.79 -20.05
CA LEU A 42 -7.23 15.02 -19.98
C LEU A 42 -8.29 15.69 -20.87
N LEU A 43 -8.82 14.97 -21.85
CA LEU A 43 -9.87 15.43 -22.74
C LEU A 43 -11.21 14.90 -22.22
N ARG A 44 -12.16 15.80 -21.95
CA ARG A 44 -13.53 15.45 -21.54
C ARG A 44 -14.53 16.04 -22.53
N ASN A 45 -15.50 15.25 -22.99
CA ASN A 45 -16.56 15.79 -23.85
C ASN A 45 -17.47 16.72 -23.00
N PRO A 46 -17.66 17.99 -23.37
CA PRO A 46 -18.48 18.92 -22.58
C PRO A 46 -19.99 18.64 -22.68
N ASN A 47 -20.41 17.96 -23.76
CA ASN A 47 -21.81 17.75 -24.13
C ASN A 47 -22.30 16.32 -23.79
N ASP A 48 -21.38 15.41 -23.47
CA ASP A 48 -21.65 14.03 -23.06
C ASP A 48 -20.88 13.72 -21.76
N ARG A 49 -21.57 13.84 -20.62
CA ARG A 49 -20.99 13.58 -19.29
C ARG A 49 -20.68 12.10 -19.02
N TYR A 50 -21.24 11.20 -19.83
CA TYR A 50 -21.03 9.75 -19.71
C TYR A 50 -19.92 9.25 -20.65
N ALA A 51 -19.41 10.11 -21.53
CA ALA A 51 -18.22 9.85 -22.32
C ALA A 51 -17.05 9.45 -21.40
N PRO A 52 -16.38 8.31 -21.66
CA PRO A 52 -15.11 8.04 -20.99
C PRO A 52 -14.10 9.14 -21.36
N PRO A 53 -13.41 9.75 -20.38
CA PRO A 53 -12.40 10.75 -20.64
C PRO A 53 -11.17 10.12 -21.32
N ILE A 54 -10.49 10.90 -22.15
CA ILE A 54 -9.27 10.45 -22.84
C ILE A 54 -8.05 11.07 -22.17
N LEU A 55 -7.20 10.23 -21.57
CA LEU A 55 -5.87 10.63 -21.09
C LEU A 55 -4.89 10.61 -22.27
N THR A 56 -4.17 11.71 -22.52
CA THR A 56 -3.13 11.73 -23.54
C THR A 56 -1.90 10.93 -23.11
N ARG A 57 -1.10 10.48 -24.08
CA ARG A 57 0.34 10.25 -23.83
C ARG A 57 1.04 11.61 -23.62
N PRO A 58 2.29 11.63 -23.12
CA PRO A 58 3.07 12.88 -23.04
C PRO A 58 3.03 13.63 -24.37
N LEU A 59 2.72 14.94 -24.33
CA LEU A 59 2.57 15.74 -25.54
C LEU A 59 3.89 15.82 -26.31
N LYS A 60 3.79 15.76 -27.64
CA LYS A 60 4.92 15.71 -28.59
C LYS A 60 4.41 16.23 -29.92
N ALA A 61 5.16 17.12 -30.57
CA ALA A 61 4.74 17.75 -31.81
C ALA A 61 4.48 16.73 -32.93
N GLY A 62 3.50 17.00 -33.80
CA GLY A 62 3.12 16.13 -34.92
C GLY A 62 2.50 14.78 -34.55
N ARG A 63 2.33 14.47 -33.26
CA ARG A 63 1.60 13.27 -32.80
C ARG A 63 0.09 13.55 -32.76
N ARG A 64 -0.69 12.47 -32.75
CA ARG A 64 -2.15 12.50 -32.79
C ARG A 64 -2.77 11.54 -31.79
N ILE A 65 -3.98 11.86 -31.35
CA ILE A 65 -4.86 11.04 -30.53
C ILE A 65 -6.00 10.62 -31.45
N GLU A 66 -6.18 9.32 -31.66
CA GLU A 66 -7.22 8.77 -32.52
C GLU A 66 -8.35 8.18 -31.67
N SER A 67 -9.59 8.48 -32.04
CA SER A 67 -10.79 7.97 -31.35
C SER A 67 -11.92 7.72 -32.35
N HIS A 68 -12.94 6.96 -31.94
CA HIS A 68 -14.17 6.78 -32.71
C HIS A 68 -14.94 8.10 -32.95
N ARG A 69 -14.56 9.19 -32.27
CA ARG A 69 -15.18 10.53 -32.37
C ARG A 69 -14.33 11.53 -33.17
N GLY A 70 -13.27 11.05 -33.84
CA GLY A 70 -12.32 11.86 -34.61
C GLY A 70 -10.90 11.86 -34.03
N VAL A 71 -10.04 12.64 -34.68
CA VAL A 71 -8.60 12.78 -34.38
C VAL A 71 -8.32 14.15 -33.77
N VAL A 72 -7.52 14.20 -32.71
CA VAL A 72 -7.00 15.46 -32.12
C VAL A 72 -5.48 15.47 -32.27
N LEU A 73 -4.89 16.56 -32.79
CA LEU A 73 -3.44 16.68 -32.90
C LEU A 73 -2.86 17.16 -31.58
N HIS A 74 -1.66 16.69 -31.23
CA HIS A 74 -0.93 17.20 -30.06
C HIS A 74 -0.55 18.68 -30.25
N ASP A 75 -0.40 19.14 -31.49
CA ASP A 75 -0.11 20.54 -31.82
C ASP A 75 -1.30 21.46 -31.48
N ASP A 76 -2.55 20.95 -31.50
CA ASP A 76 -3.75 21.67 -31.04
C ASP A 76 -3.82 21.78 -29.50
N LEU A 77 -3.05 20.94 -28.79
CA LEU A 77 -3.00 20.88 -27.32
C LEU A 77 -1.84 21.69 -26.74
N ILE A 78 -0.68 21.70 -27.41
CA ILE A 78 0.49 22.47 -27.00
C ILE A 78 0.19 23.97 -27.21
N GLY A 79 0.41 24.79 -26.19
CA GLY A 79 0.07 26.23 -26.23
C GLY A 79 -1.39 26.55 -25.84
N SER A 80 -2.28 25.56 -25.82
CA SER A 80 -3.63 25.67 -25.26
C SER A 80 -3.60 25.64 -23.72
N SER A 81 -4.62 26.20 -23.07
CA SER A 81 -4.76 26.27 -21.62
C SER A 81 -5.78 25.26 -21.07
N ALA A 82 -5.72 25.00 -19.76
CA ALA A 82 -6.74 24.21 -19.11
C ALA A 82 -8.11 24.91 -19.21
N ARG A 83 -9.16 24.14 -19.52
CA ARG A 83 -10.55 24.52 -19.79
C ARG A 83 -10.85 25.06 -21.18
N ASP A 84 -9.84 25.24 -22.04
CA ASP A 84 -10.04 25.50 -23.47
C ASP A 84 -10.74 24.31 -24.15
N VAL A 85 -11.29 24.51 -25.35
CA VAL A 85 -12.00 23.50 -26.13
C VAL A 85 -11.28 23.29 -27.45
N VAL A 86 -11.02 22.02 -27.78
CA VAL A 86 -10.49 21.60 -29.08
C VAL A 86 -11.53 20.78 -29.83
N GLN A 87 -11.54 20.93 -31.16
CA GLN A 87 -12.43 20.19 -32.05
C GLN A 87 -11.68 18.98 -32.62
N ALA A 88 -12.25 17.78 -32.49
CA ALA A 88 -11.70 16.63 -33.19
C ALA A 88 -11.98 16.74 -34.71
N GLN A 89 -11.02 16.31 -35.50
CA GLN A 89 -11.10 16.28 -36.96
C GLN A 89 -11.65 14.91 -37.40
N THR A 90 -12.67 14.90 -38.25
CA THR A 90 -13.23 13.69 -38.86
C THR A 90 -12.82 13.59 -40.33
N PRO A 91 -12.68 12.38 -40.90
CA PRO A 91 -12.59 12.21 -42.35
C PRO A 91 -13.78 12.90 -43.02
N ARG A 92 -13.53 13.55 -44.16
CA ARG A 92 -14.51 14.42 -44.84
C ARG A 92 -15.74 13.60 -45.27
N THR A 93 -16.85 13.73 -44.54
CA THR A 93 -18.14 13.15 -44.93
C THR A 93 -19.06 14.22 -45.51
N THR A 94 -20.08 13.81 -46.27
CA THR A 94 -20.99 14.68 -47.02
C THR A 94 -21.84 15.64 -46.16
N LYS A 95 -21.77 15.53 -44.82
CA LYS A 95 -22.47 16.39 -43.84
C LYS A 95 -21.54 17.37 -43.10
N GLY A 96 -20.26 17.42 -43.43
CA GLY A 96 -19.29 18.38 -42.85
C GLY A 96 -18.10 17.72 -42.15
N THR A 97 -17.28 18.55 -41.51
CA THR A 97 -15.99 18.17 -40.88
C THR A 97 -15.96 18.56 -39.40
N VAL A 98 -17.09 18.41 -38.70
CA VAL A 98 -17.20 18.67 -37.26
C VAL A 98 -17.15 17.34 -36.52
N GLY A 99 -16.04 17.05 -35.86
CA GLY A 99 -15.93 15.92 -34.92
C GLY A 99 -16.42 16.30 -33.53
N ALA A 100 -16.10 15.47 -32.52
CA ALA A 100 -16.48 15.78 -31.15
C ALA A 100 -15.65 16.92 -30.55
N GLU A 101 -16.31 17.76 -29.77
CA GLU A 101 -15.66 18.74 -28.91
C GLU A 101 -15.02 18.07 -27.69
N TYR A 102 -13.83 18.52 -27.30
CA TYR A 102 -13.18 18.13 -26.06
C TYR A 102 -12.73 19.35 -25.28
N ARG A 103 -13.18 19.45 -24.03
CA ARG A 103 -12.65 20.41 -23.07
C ARG A 103 -11.37 19.84 -22.46
N LEU A 104 -10.34 20.66 -22.37
CA LEU A 104 -9.04 20.29 -21.81
C LEU A 104 -9.04 20.42 -20.29
N HIS A 105 -8.44 19.45 -19.61
CA HIS A 105 -8.32 19.40 -18.15
C HIS A 105 -6.88 19.02 -17.76
N GLN A 106 -6.43 19.53 -16.61
CA GLN A 106 -5.23 19.02 -15.96
C GLN A 106 -5.51 17.63 -15.40
N VAL A 107 -4.57 16.70 -15.59
CA VAL A 107 -4.68 15.33 -15.10
C VAL A 107 -4.56 15.31 -13.57
N THR A 108 -5.58 14.79 -12.88
CA THR A 108 -5.50 14.48 -11.44
C THR A 108 -4.80 13.12 -11.23
N LEU A 109 -4.42 12.82 -9.98
CA LEU A 109 -3.83 11.50 -9.69
C LEU A 109 -4.85 10.37 -9.88
N ASP A 110 -6.13 10.62 -9.57
CA ASP A 110 -7.21 9.65 -9.79
C ASP A 110 -7.39 9.35 -11.30
N ASP A 111 -7.50 10.40 -12.13
CA ASP A 111 -7.58 10.24 -13.59
C ASP A 111 -6.38 9.44 -14.12
N TYR A 112 -5.17 9.74 -13.62
CA TYR A 112 -3.94 9.09 -14.07
C TYR A 112 -3.92 7.59 -13.73
N CYS A 113 -4.20 7.22 -12.48
CA CYS A 113 -4.24 5.82 -12.06
C CYS A 113 -5.36 5.03 -12.74
N ARG A 114 -6.52 5.66 -13.02
CA ARG A 114 -7.64 4.98 -13.69
C ARG A 114 -7.42 4.80 -15.19
N LEU A 115 -6.84 5.78 -15.88
CA LEU A 115 -6.78 5.83 -17.35
C LEU A 115 -5.42 5.43 -17.95
N SER A 116 -4.38 5.32 -17.12
CA SER A 116 -3.10 4.76 -17.56
C SER A 116 -3.23 3.32 -18.04
N ARG A 117 -2.34 2.91 -18.95
CA ARG A 117 -2.31 1.53 -19.45
C ARG A 117 -1.98 0.58 -18.29
N ARG A 118 -2.86 -0.38 -18.05
CA ARG A 118 -2.72 -1.39 -17.00
C ARG A 118 -2.08 -2.66 -17.58
N LEU A 119 -1.09 -3.22 -16.90
CA LEU A 119 -0.64 -4.62 -17.12
C LEU A 119 -1.21 -5.59 -16.07
N VAL A 120 -1.60 -5.07 -14.91
CA VAL A 120 -2.20 -5.78 -13.78
C VAL A 120 -3.31 -4.91 -13.17
N THR A 121 -4.15 -5.48 -12.32
CA THR A 121 -5.20 -4.75 -11.60
C THR A 121 -4.57 -3.74 -10.63
N PRO A 122 -4.94 -2.45 -10.66
CA PRO A 122 -4.48 -1.47 -9.68
C PRO A 122 -5.35 -1.51 -8.41
N ILE A 123 -4.74 -1.25 -7.25
CA ILE A 123 -5.46 -0.64 -6.13
C ILE A 123 -6.05 0.69 -6.63
N TYR A 124 -7.37 0.84 -6.58
CA TYR A 124 -8.03 2.02 -7.12
C TYR A 124 -7.79 3.24 -6.22
N PRO A 125 -7.84 4.48 -6.75
CA PRO A 125 -7.44 5.67 -5.99
C PRO A 125 -8.20 5.90 -4.67
N ALA A 126 -9.47 5.50 -4.60
CA ALA A 126 -10.26 5.62 -3.37
C ALA A 126 -9.79 4.63 -2.30
N ASP A 127 -9.54 3.36 -2.67
CA ASP A 127 -8.94 2.36 -1.79
C ASP A 127 -7.51 2.78 -1.38
N ALA A 128 -6.73 3.33 -2.32
CA ALA A 128 -5.39 3.85 -2.04
C ALA A 128 -5.40 5.05 -1.08
N ASN A 129 -6.40 5.95 -1.19
CA ASN A 129 -6.58 7.03 -0.22
C ASN A 129 -6.95 6.49 1.17
N LEU A 130 -7.81 5.45 1.24
CA LEU A 130 -8.16 4.79 2.49
C LEU A 130 -6.93 4.11 3.12
N ILE A 131 -6.16 3.33 2.36
CA ILE A 131 -4.91 2.70 2.81
C ILE A 131 -3.93 3.75 3.35
N VAL A 132 -3.68 4.84 2.62
CA VAL A 132 -2.82 5.94 3.08
C VAL A 132 -3.33 6.57 4.39
N SER A 133 -4.64 6.63 4.59
CA SER A 133 -5.25 7.15 5.83
C SER A 133 -5.13 6.16 6.99
N LEU A 134 -5.29 4.85 6.74
CA LEU A 134 -5.17 3.78 7.73
C LEU A 134 -3.72 3.57 8.21
N LEU A 135 -2.72 3.93 7.39
CA LEU A 135 -1.31 3.92 7.78
C LEU A 135 -0.92 5.12 8.67
N ASP A 136 -1.77 6.13 8.80
CA ASP A 136 -1.59 7.32 9.66
C ASP A 136 -0.17 7.95 9.58
N LEU A 137 0.23 8.32 8.35
CA LEU A 137 1.61 8.68 8.03
C LEU A 137 2.00 10.09 8.50
N HIS A 138 2.81 10.18 9.56
CA HIS A 138 3.38 11.42 10.11
C HIS A 138 4.93 11.51 9.98
N PRO A 139 5.49 11.54 8.76
CA PRO A 139 6.94 11.63 8.57
C PRO A 139 7.50 12.99 8.98
N ALA A 140 8.68 13.00 9.62
CA ALA A 140 9.41 14.23 9.93
C ALA A 140 9.74 15.05 8.66
N THR A 141 9.78 16.37 8.81
CA THR A 141 10.13 17.27 7.68
C THR A 141 11.59 17.07 7.28
N ALA A 142 11.91 17.32 6.01
CA ALA A 142 13.29 17.16 5.51
C ALA A 142 14.32 18.16 6.07
N GLU A 143 13.88 19.12 6.90
CA GLU A 143 14.77 20.05 7.62
C GLU A 143 15.16 19.51 9.01
N ASP A 144 14.49 18.46 9.48
CA ASP A 144 14.74 17.81 10.75
C ASP A 144 15.69 16.61 10.58
N GLU A 145 16.96 16.92 10.30
CA GLU A 145 18.04 15.92 10.14
C GLU A 145 18.33 15.14 11.44
N SER A 146 17.72 15.52 12.59
CA SER A 146 17.87 14.83 13.86
C SER A 146 17.06 13.52 13.94
N HIS A 147 15.98 13.41 13.15
CA HIS A 147 15.11 12.24 13.14
C HIS A 147 15.58 11.18 12.13
N ALA A 148 15.69 9.94 12.62
CA ALA A 148 15.92 8.77 11.78
C ALA A 148 14.87 8.69 10.66
N ARG A 149 15.31 8.33 9.45
CA ARG A 149 14.46 8.30 8.26
C ARG A 149 13.25 7.38 8.46
N MET A 150 12.06 7.83 8.08
CA MET A 150 10.87 6.98 8.06
C MET A 150 10.91 6.06 6.84
N GLU A 151 10.97 4.76 7.05
CA GLU A 151 11.01 3.74 5.98
C GLU A 151 9.69 2.98 5.93
N ILE A 152 9.11 2.82 4.75
CA ILE A 152 7.80 2.19 4.53
C ILE A 152 7.94 1.11 3.46
N LEU A 153 7.27 -0.02 3.68
CA LEU A 153 7.24 -1.15 2.77
C LEU A 153 5.93 -1.21 1.97
N GLU A 154 6.03 -1.47 0.67
CA GLU A 154 4.94 -1.91 -0.19
C GLU A 154 5.43 -3.18 -0.90
N ALA A 155 4.71 -4.29 -0.78
CA ALA A 155 5.01 -5.52 -1.53
C ALA A 155 3.82 -5.93 -2.38
N GLY A 156 4.08 -6.21 -3.65
CA GLY A 156 3.08 -6.14 -4.71
C GLY A 156 3.01 -4.72 -5.29
N THR A 157 4.11 -4.22 -5.87
CA THR A 157 4.10 -2.92 -6.57
C THR A 157 3.00 -2.87 -7.65
N GLY A 158 2.82 -3.96 -8.39
CA GLY A 158 1.73 -4.13 -9.35
C GLY A 158 1.67 -3.03 -10.41
N HIS A 159 0.66 -2.16 -10.32
CA HIS A 159 0.49 -1.01 -11.23
C HIS A 159 1.31 0.23 -10.82
N GLY A 160 1.75 0.32 -9.56
CA GLY A 160 2.30 1.56 -8.98
C GLY A 160 1.23 2.59 -8.56
N SER A 161 -0.05 2.20 -8.51
CA SER A 161 -1.15 3.10 -8.13
C SER A 161 -1.08 3.48 -6.65
N LEU A 162 -0.90 2.51 -5.75
CA LEU A 162 -0.71 2.77 -4.33
C LEU A 162 0.63 3.48 -4.07
N THR A 163 1.72 3.04 -4.71
CA THR A 163 3.03 3.71 -4.73
C THR A 163 2.95 5.21 -4.98
N LEU A 164 2.15 5.64 -5.97
CA LEU A 164 1.90 7.06 -6.27
C LEU A 164 1.16 7.80 -5.14
N HIS A 165 0.23 7.12 -4.44
CA HIS A 165 -0.54 7.71 -3.34
C HIS A 165 0.29 7.80 -2.06
N LEU A 166 1.06 6.76 -1.72
CA LEU A 166 2.04 6.76 -0.62
C LEU A 166 3.10 7.84 -0.84
N SER A 167 3.75 7.86 -2.01
CA SER A 167 4.79 8.84 -2.32
C SER A 167 4.26 10.28 -2.40
N ARG A 168 2.96 10.48 -2.67
CA ARG A 168 2.31 11.79 -2.51
C ARG A 168 2.23 12.24 -1.05
N ALA A 169 1.94 11.34 -0.12
CA ALA A 169 1.91 11.65 1.32
C ALA A 169 3.32 11.88 1.88
N LEU A 170 4.30 11.07 1.45
CA LEU A 170 5.71 11.18 1.83
C LEU A 170 6.49 12.29 1.12
N ARG A 171 5.82 13.12 0.31
CA ARG A 171 6.47 14.08 -0.58
C ARG A 171 7.13 15.22 0.22
N SER A 172 8.43 15.40 0.03
CA SER A 172 9.24 16.45 0.69
C SER A 172 9.50 16.20 2.19
N CYS A 173 9.22 15.00 2.69
CA CYS A 173 9.52 14.57 4.06
C CYS A 173 10.78 13.68 4.08
N HIS A 174 11.39 13.49 5.25
CA HIS A 174 12.56 12.60 5.42
C HIS A 174 12.12 11.12 5.47
N ALA A 175 11.62 10.62 4.34
CA ALA A 175 11.04 9.29 4.23
C ALA A 175 11.59 8.51 3.02
N LYS A 176 11.38 7.19 3.02
CA LYS A 176 11.61 6.28 1.91
C LYS A 176 10.46 5.29 1.81
N LEU A 177 9.96 5.09 0.59
CA LEU A 177 9.10 3.97 0.23
C LEU A 177 9.95 2.94 -0.51
N HIS A 178 9.99 1.72 0.01
CA HIS A 178 10.54 0.56 -0.68
C HIS A 178 9.36 -0.21 -1.28
N THR A 179 9.37 -0.38 -2.60
CA THR A 179 8.34 -1.15 -3.30
C THR A 179 8.94 -2.39 -3.94
N ILE A 180 8.40 -3.56 -3.60
CA ILE A 180 8.92 -4.88 -3.99
C ILE A 180 7.91 -5.56 -4.92
N GLU A 181 8.40 -6.06 -6.04
CA GLU A 181 7.61 -6.79 -7.04
C GLU A 181 8.39 -7.99 -7.54
N LEU A 182 7.75 -9.16 -7.57
CA LEU A 182 8.39 -10.41 -7.99
C LEU A 182 8.74 -10.39 -9.49
N SER A 183 7.92 -9.72 -10.29
CA SER A 183 8.07 -9.63 -11.74
C SER A 183 8.83 -8.37 -12.17
N ALA A 184 10.08 -8.54 -12.64
CA ALA A 184 10.87 -7.45 -13.23
C ALA A 184 10.10 -6.62 -14.28
N LYS A 185 9.22 -7.27 -15.06
CA LYS A 185 8.35 -6.65 -16.06
C LYS A 185 7.30 -5.72 -15.44
N PHE A 186 6.68 -6.12 -14.33
CA PHE A 186 5.69 -5.29 -13.63
C PHE A 186 6.37 -4.18 -12.83
N SER A 187 7.52 -4.46 -12.20
CA SER A 187 8.34 -3.46 -11.51
C SER A 187 8.77 -2.33 -12.47
N ALA A 188 9.30 -2.67 -13.65
CA ALA A 188 9.64 -1.69 -14.69
C ALA A 188 8.42 -0.88 -15.16
N HIS A 189 7.27 -1.53 -15.37
CA HIS A 189 6.04 -0.85 -15.77
C HIS A 189 5.52 0.12 -14.69
N ALA A 190 5.50 -0.30 -13.42
CA ALA A 190 5.13 0.57 -12.31
C ALA A 190 6.12 1.73 -12.15
N GLN A 191 7.41 1.50 -12.38
CA GLN A 191 8.42 2.55 -12.37
C GLN A 191 8.18 3.59 -13.48
N ASP A 192 7.78 3.17 -14.68
CA ASP A 192 7.37 4.06 -15.77
C ASP A 192 6.09 4.85 -15.42
N ILE A 193 5.12 4.23 -14.75
CA ILE A 193 3.91 4.90 -14.24
C ILE A 193 4.27 5.97 -13.19
N VAL A 194 5.12 5.64 -12.21
CA VAL A 194 5.54 6.58 -11.16
C VAL A 194 6.39 7.73 -11.72
N LYS A 195 7.28 7.45 -12.68
CA LYS A 195 8.06 8.48 -13.40
C LYS A 195 7.19 9.32 -14.35
N GLY A 196 6.15 8.73 -14.93
CA GLY A 196 5.27 9.38 -15.90
C GLY A 196 4.36 10.44 -15.30
N PHE A 197 3.97 10.33 -14.02
CA PHE A 197 3.08 11.32 -13.40
C PHE A 197 3.77 12.66 -13.17
N ARG A 198 3.32 13.69 -13.91
CA ARG A 198 3.74 15.11 -13.78
C ARG A 198 5.27 15.31 -13.81
N GLY A 199 5.99 14.50 -14.57
CA GLY A 199 7.46 14.57 -14.67
C GLY A 199 8.19 13.98 -13.47
N GLY A 200 7.68 12.88 -12.91
CA GLY A 200 8.37 12.10 -11.87
C GLY A 200 8.39 12.75 -10.49
N ILE A 201 7.44 13.64 -10.19
CA ILE A 201 7.37 14.38 -8.92
C ILE A 201 7.27 13.51 -7.66
N TYR A 202 6.95 12.23 -7.82
CA TYR A 202 6.82 11.22 -6.76
C TYR A 202 7.84 10.08 -6.91
N ALA A 203 8.79 10.17 -7.85
CA ALA A 203 9.80 9.13 -8.05
C ALA A 203 10.99 9.22 -7.08
N GLN A 204 11.24 10.39 -6.47
CA GLN A 204 12.46 10.64 -5.68
C GLN A 204 12.53 9.86 -4.36
N ASN A 205 11.37 9.63 -3.73
CA ASN A 205 11.28 8.95 -2.43
C ASN A 205 10.95 7.45 -2.56
N VAL A 206 11.02 6.87 -3.76
CA VAL A 206 10.62 5.48 -4.03
C VAL A 206 11.80 4.68 -4.58
N ASP A 207 12.18 3.62 -3.86
CA ASP A 207 13.11 2.61 -4.36
C ASP A 207 12.34 1.38 -4.83
N PHE A 208 12.62 0.96 -6.06
CA PHE A 208 12.01 -0.20 -6.69
C PHE A 208 12.95 -1.38 -6.58
N HIS A 209 12.46 -2.48 -6.03
CA HIS A 209 13.19 -3.74 -5.90
C HIS A 209 12.48 -4.84 -6.69
N VAL A 210 13.24 -5.84 -7.11
CA VAL A 210 12.71 -7.02 -7.81
C VAL A 210 13.11 -8.26 -7.04
N GLY A 211 12.14 -9.06 -6.62
CA GLY A 211 12.38 -10.29 -5.87
C GLY A 211 11.29 -10.59 -4.85
N ASP A 212 11.61 -11.49 -3.93
CA ASP A 212 10.76 -11.85 -2.80
C ASP A 212 10.90 -10.83 -1.65
N VAL A 213 9.79 -10.52 -0.96
CA VAL A 213 9.78 -9.51 0.11
C VAL A 213 10.51 -9.99 1.37
N SER A 214 10.39 -11.28 1.74
CA SER A 214 11.08 -11.80 2.92
C SER A 214 12.59 -11.86 2.69
N GLN A 215 13.03 -12.27 1.49
CA GLN A 215 14.44 -12.24 1.10
C GLN A 215 15.00 -10.81 1.09
N TRP A 216 14.23 -9.85 0.56
CA TRP A 216 14.63 -8.43 0.56
C TRP A 216 14.80 -7.90 1.99
N ILE A 217 13.84 -8.17 2.89
CA ILE A 217 13.94 -7.77 4.30
C ILE A 217 15.18 -8.37 4.96
N GLN A 218 15.45 -9.66 4.78
CA GLN A 218 16.61 -10.33 5.37
C GLN A 218 17.94 -9.71 4.88
N GLN A 219 18.05 -9.43 3.58
CA GLN A 219 19.22 -8.77 2.99
C GLN A 219 19.39 -7.32 3.50
N GLU A 220 18.29 -6.61 3.71
CA GLU A 220 18.29 -5.23 4.19
C GLU A 220 18.62 -5.14 5.70
N LYS A 221 18.15 -6.08 6.53
CA LYS A 221 18.61 -6.22 7.93
C LYS A 221 20.09 -6.57 7.99
N ALA A 222 20.57 -7.53 7.20
CA ALA A 222 21.98 -7.95 7.17
C ALA A 222 22.96 -6.86 6.68
N ARG A 223 22.45 -5.75 6.11
CA ARG A 223 23.23 -4.58 5.70
C ARG A 223 23.32 -3.47 6.76
N ARG A 224 22.52 -3.57 7.82
CA ARG A 224 22.45 -2.54 8.88
C ARG A 224 23.43 -2.89 10.00
N GLU A 225 23.89 -1.85 10.70
CA GLU A 225 24.85 -1.97 11.80
C GLU A 225 24.25 -2.76 12.98
N ASP A 226 22.96 -2.56 13.23
CA ASP A 226 22.13 -3.43 14.06
C ASP A 226 21.23 -4.27 13.15
N SER A 227 21.56 -5.56 13.00
CA SER A 227 20.79 -6.51 12.18
C SER A 227 19.50 -6.98 12.84
N GLU A 228 19.35 -6.77 14.15
CA GLU A 228 18.18 -7.22 14.91
C GLU A 228 17.13 -6.11 15.02
N ALA A 229 17.55 -4.85 15.06
CA ALA A 229 16.65 -3.71 15.12
C ALA A 229 15.61 -3.67 13.97
N PRO A 230 14.33 -3.39 14.28
CA PRO A 230 13.33 -3.10 13.27
C PRO A 230 13.53 -1.70 12.66
N PHE A 231 13.36 -1.60 11.34
CA PHE A 231 13.62 -0.37 10.60
C PHE A 231 12.39 0.24 9.92
N LEU A 232 11.41 -0.60 9.54
CA LEU A 232 10.18 -0.17 8.89
C LEU A 232 9.24 0.49 9.91
N ALA A 233 8.66 1.63 9.56
CA ALA A 233 7.60 2.27 10.34
C ALA A 233 6.23 1.65 10.03
N HIS A 234 5.96 1.38 8.75
CA HIS A 234 4.71 0.74 8.30
C HIS A 234 4.95 -0.16 7.08
N ALA A 235 4.03 -1.09 6.82
CA ALA A 235 4.09 -2.02 5.71
C ALA A 235 2.70 -2.26 5.07
N PHE A 236 2.69 -2.49 3.75
CA PHE A 236 1.52 -2.91 2.99
C PHE A 236 1.85 -4.13 2.11
N LEU A 237 1.01 -5.16 2.13
CA LEU A 237 1.15 -6.37 1.30
C LEU A 237 -0.11 -6.59 0.44
N ASP A 238 0.05 -6.61 -0.88
CA ASP A 238 -0.92 -7.13 -1.87
C ASP A 238 -0.26 -8.32 -2.59
N LEU A 239 -0.28 -9.47 -1.90
CA LEU A 239 0.41 -10.70 -2.32
C LEU A 239 -0.56 -11.90 -2.21
N PRO A 240 -0.56 -12.84 -3.19
CA PRO A 240 -1.43 -14.02 -3.15
C PRO A 240 -1.28 -14.90 -1.90
N SER A 241 -0.09 -14.89 -1.29
CA SER A 241 0.26 -15.67 -0.09
C SER A 241 0.96 -14.79 0.95
N ALA A 242 0.36 -13.63 1.24
CA ALA A 242 0.87 -12.65 2.20
C ALA A 242 1.11 -13.23 3.60
N ASP A 243 0.37 -14.28 3.98
CA ASP A 243 0.49 -15.02 5.23
C ASP A 243 1.93 -15.53 5.48
N ASN A 244 2.61 -16.06 4.44
CA ASN A 244 3.98 -16.56 4.51
C ASN A 244 5.02 -15.49 4.87
N HIS A 245 4.67 -14.21 4.71
CA HIS A 245 5.58 -13.09 4.94
C HIS A 245 5.36 -12.40 6.29
N LEU A 246 4.25 -12.68 6.99
CA LEU A 246 3.84 -11.96 8.21
C LEU A 246 4.93 -11.95 9.29
N ALA A 247 5.54 -13.10 9.59
CA ALA A 247 6.60 -13.20 10.59
C ALA A 247 7.85 -12.38 10.20
N THR A 248 8.24 -12.42 8.92
CA THR A 248 9.43 -11.67 8.44
C THR A 248 9.18 -10.16 8.44
N VAL A 249 7.97 -9.74 8.06
CA VAL A 249 7.57 -8.32 8.06
C VAL A 249 7.41 -7.80 9.48
N ALA A 250 6.80 -8.56 10.40
CA ALA A 250 6.68 -8.20 11.81
C ALA A 250 8.07 -8.00 12.47
N ASN A 251 9.05 -8.84 12.16
CA ASN A 251 10.42 -8.75 12.67
C ASN A 251 11.26 -7.59 12.09
N ALA A 252 10.73 -6.87 11.09
CA ALA A 252 11.33 -5.66 10.53
C ALA A 252 10.54 -4.38 10.85
N LEU A 253 9.32 -4.53 11.38
CA LEU A 253 8.39 -3.47 11.70
C LEU A 253 8.64 -2.97 13.14
N LYS A 254 8.72 -1.65 13.30
CA LYS A 254 8.90 -0.99 14.61
C LYS A 254 7.67 -1.21 15.49
N THR A 255 7.85 -1.20 16.81
CA THR A 255 6.74 -1.22 17.78
C THR A 255 5.69 -0.16 17.42
N ASP A 256 4.41 -0.53 17.53
CA ASP A 256 3.22 0.25 17.13
C ASP A 256 3.11 0.55 15.61
N GLY A 257 4.06 0.08 14.81
CA GLY A 257 4.02 0.15 13.36
C GLY A 257 2.83 -0.63 12.78
N THR A 258 2.28 -0.10 11.68
CA THR A 258 1.09 -0.67 11.03
C THR A 258 1.50 -1.61 9.90
N LEU A 259 0.94 -2.82 9.89
CA LEU A 259 0.92 -3.71 8.73
C LEU A 259 -0.49 -3.77 8.18
N ILE A 260 -0.67 -3.47 6.89
CA ILE A 260 -1.93 -3.69 6.18
C ILE A 260 -1.72 -4.80 5.15
N VAL A 261 -2.65 -5.76 5.09
CA VAL A 261 -2.65 -6.82 4.06
C VAL A 261 -3.97 -6.75 3.31
N PHE A 262 -3.88 -6.68 1.99
CA PHE A 262 -5.01 -6.83 1.09
C PHE A 262 -5.16 -8.30 0.67
N ASN A 263 -6.37 -8.84 0.82
CA ASN A 263 -6.73 -10.14 0.25
C ASN A 263 -8.11 -10.09 -0.42
N PRO A 264 -8.36 -10.83 -1.52
CA PRO A 264 -9.67 -10.83 -2.18
C PRO A 264 -10.80 -11.51 -1.38
N SER A 265 -10.49 -12.33 -0.37
CA SER A 265 -11.47 -13.00 0.49
C SER A 265 -11.23 -12.76 1.98
N ILE A 266 -12.32 -12.65 2.75
CA ILE A 266 -12.30 -12.66 4.22
C ILE A 266 -11.59 -13.93 4.75
N THR A 267 -11.72 -15.07 4.07
CA THR A 267 -11.07 -16.33 4.50
C THR A 267 -9.54 -16.21 4.54
N GLN A 268 -8.94 -15.46 3.63
CA GLN A 268 -7.49 -15.25 3.61
C GLN A 268 -7.04 -14.32 4.75
N ILE A 269 -7.86 -13.34 5.13
CA ILE A 269 -7.66 -12.57 6.36
C ILE A 269 -7.75 -13.49 7.58
N THR A 270 -8.66 -14.47 7.59
CA THR A 270 -8.76 -15.47 8.67
C THR A 270 -7.57 -16.43 8.71
N GLU A 271 -7.00 -16.78 7.56
CA GLU A 271 -5.77 -17.58 7.45
C GLU A 271 -4.58 -16.80 8.01
N CYS A 272 -4.42 -15.52 7.63
CA CYS A 272 -3.43 -14.60 8.21
C CYS A 272 -3.57 -14.49 9.74
N ALA A 273 -4.79 -14.26 10.25
CA ALA A 273 -5.05 -14.13 11.69
C ALA A 273 -4.84 -15.45 12.46
N THR A 274 -5.12 -16.59 11.84
CA THR A 274 -4.85 -17.93 12.40
C THR A 274 -3.36 -18.16 12.49
N ARG A 275 -2.62 -17.89 11.41
CA ARG A 275 -1.15 -18.01 11.38
C ARG A 275 -0.47 -17.12 12.42
N VAL A 276 -0.87 -15.86 12.54
CA VAL A 276 -0.37 -14.93 13.56
C VAL A 276 -0.53 -15.52 14.96
N LYS A 277 -1.68 -16.12 15.25
CA LYS A 277 -1.97 -16.73 16.54
C LYS A 277 -1.19 -18.03 16.78
N ASP A 278 -1.13 -18.91 15.80
CA ASP A 278 -0.53 -20.24 15.92
C ASP A 278 1.00 -20.19 15.95
N GLU A 279 1.62 -19.28 15.19
CA GLU A 279 3.07 -19.03 15.17
C GLU A 279 3.53 -18.01 16.24
N GLY A 280 2.60 -17.40 17.01
CA GLY A 280 2.93 -16.41 18.05
C GLY A 280 3.51 -15.10 17.51
N ILE A 281 3.19 -14.74 16.26
CA ILE A 281 3.68 -13.52 15.60
C ILE A 281 3.17 -12.31 16.37
N GLN A 282 4.05 -11.33 16.59
CA GLN A 282 3.81 -10.16 17.45
C GLN A 282 2.93 -9.08 16.78
N LEU A 283 1.74 -9.47 16.32
CA LEU A 283 0.78 -8.63 15.59
C LEU A 283 -0.64 -8.75 16.17
N ASP A 284 -1.22 -7.62 16.59
CA ASP A 284 -2.65 -7.53 16.93
C ASP A 284 -3.46 -7.15 15.69
N LEU A 285 -4.52 -7.89 15.37
CA LEU A 285 -5.50 -7.51 14.33
C LEU A 285 -6.49 -6.48 14.92
N GLU A 286 -6.31 -5.20 14.59
CA GLU A 286 -7.19 -4.12 15.10
C GLU A 286 -8.55 -4.08 14.40
N THR A 287 -8.55 -4.18 13.07
CA THR A 287 -9.76 -4.06 12.26
C THR A 287 -9.63 -4.79 10.93
N VAL A 288 -10.78 -5.15 10.35
CA VAL A 288 -10.91 -5.72 9.01
C VAL A 288 -11.93 -4.91 8.23
N ILE A 289 -11.58 -4.45 7.03
CA ILE A 289 -12.38 -3.54 6.21
C ILE A 289 -12.61 -4.17 4.83
N GLU A 290 -13.87 -4.43 4.51
CA GLU A 290 -14.34 -4.85 3.19
C GLU A 290 -14.40 -3.65 2.24
N LEU A 291 -13.62 -3.71 1.16
CA LEU A 291 -13.56 -2.72 0.09
C LEU A 291 -14.59 -3.03 -1.00
N GLY A 292 -15.21 -2.00 -1.57
CA GLY A 292 -16.22 -2.14 -2.62
C GLY A 292 -15.66 -2.04 -4.04
N LEU A 293 -16.46 -2.49 -5.02
CA LEU A 293 -16.09 -2.50 -6.43
C LEU A 293 -15.50 -1.16 -6.89
N ASN A 294 -14.26 -1.18 -7.40
CA ASN A 294 -13.53 -0.03 -7.91
C ASN A 294 -13.32 1.14 -6.91
N GLY A 295 -13.38 0.84 -5.61
CA GLY A 295 -13.21 1.78 -4.50
C GLY A 295 -14.40 2.69 -4.24
N SER A 296 -15.62 2.19 -4.41
CA SER A 296 -16.84 3.01 -4.38
C SER A 296 -17.51 3.16 -3.01
N SER A 297 -17.13 2.39 -1.99
CA SER A 297 -17.93 2.22 -0.76
C SER A 297 -17.41 2.91 0.51
N GLY A 298 -16.17 3.43 0.53
CA GLY A 298 -15.53 3.94 1.76
C GLY A 298 -15.14 2.86 2.79
N GLY A 299 -15.43 1.58 2.51
CA GLY A 299 -15.14 0.45 3.40
C GLY A 299 -16.29 0.06 4.32
N ARG A 300 -16.39 -1.22 4.67
CA ARG A 300 -17.26 -1.72 5.75
C ARG A 300 -16.44 -2.54 6.74
N GLU A 301 -16.55 -2.22 8.03
CA GLU A 301 -15.84 -2.94 9.08
C GLU A 301 -16.43 -4.33 9.39
N TRP A 302 -15.57 -5.25 9.83
CA TRP A 302 -15.92 -6.60 10.27
C TRP A 302 -15.36 -6.88 11.69
N ASP A 303 -16.18 -7.48 12.55
CA ASP A 303 -15.79 -8.09 13.84
C ASP A 303 -15.15 -9.45 13.55
N VAL A 304 -13.81 -9.48 13.50
CA VAL A 304 -12.99 -10.68 13.31
C VAL A 304 -12.21 -10.96 14.59
N ARG A 305 -12.56 -12.04 15.30
CA ARG A 305 -11.91 -12.37 16.59
C ARG A 305 -12.03 -13.83 16.97
N PHE A 306 -11.00 -14.32 17.68
CA PHE A 306 -11.03 -15.65 18.29
C PHE A 306 -11.91 -15.66 19.54
N VAL A 307 -12.71 -16.71 19.68
CA VAL A 307 -13.54 -16.98 20.86
C VAL A 307 -13.33 -18.42 21.30
N ARG A 308 -13.31 -18.69 22.61
CA ARG A 308 -13.44 -20.06 23.11
C ARG A 308 -14.93 -20.45 23.04
N PRO A 309 -15.32 -21.55 22.37
CA PRO A 309 -16.71 -21.97 22.34
C PRO A 309 -17.21 -22.28 23.76
N ARG A 310 -18.46 -21.92 24.07
CA ARG A 310 -19.08 -22.20 25.38
C ARG A 310 -19.14 -23.70 25.70
N ALA A 311 -19.23 -24.55 24.68
CA ALA A 311 -19.18 -26.01 24.84
C ALA A 311 -17.82 -26.46 25.38
N THR A 312 -16.72 -25.99 24.78
CA THR A 312 -15.35 -26.27 25.23
C THR A 312 -15.09 -25.73 26.63
N GLN A 313 -15.56 -24.50 26.93
CA GLN A 313 -15.47 -23.94 28.28
C GLN A 313 -16.20 -24.80 29.32
N LYS A 314 -17.39 -25.31 28.96
CA LYS A 314 -18.18 -26.16 29.85
C LYS A 314 -17.49 -27.51 30.08
N GLN A 315 -16.98 -28.16 29.03
CA GLN A 315 -16.22 -29.40 29.14
C GLN A 315 -14.96 -29.25 29.99
N GLU A 316 -14.17 -28.18 29.79
CA GLU A 316 -13.00 -27.88 30.64
C GLU A 316 -13.41 -27.71 32.11
N SER A 317 -14.48 -26.95 32.40
CA SER A 317 -14.95 -26.79 33.79
C SER A 317 -15.51 -28.08 34.41
N GLU A 318 -16.15 -28.94 33.62
CA GLU A 318 -16.66 -30.24 34.07
C GLU A 318 -15.52 -31.26 34.29
N GLN A 319 -14.39 -31.12 33.56
CA GLN A 319 -13.17 -31.89 33.77
C GLN A 319 -12.40 -31.42 35.01
N GLU A 320 -12.19 -30.11 35.19
CA GLU A 320 -11.55 -29.53 36.38
C GLU A 320 -12.32 -29.85 37.69
N LEU A 321 -13.65 -29.96 37.61
CA LEU A 321 -14.50 -30.40 38.73
C LEU A 321 -14.47 -31.92 39.00
N SER A 322 -13.82 -32.71 38.13
CA SER A 322 -13.79 -34.17 38.20
C SER A 322 -12.44 -34.78 38.59
N GLU A 323 -11.37 -33.98 38.67
CA GLU A 323 -10.08 -34.45 39.18
C GLU A 323 -10.15 -34.61 40.72
N PRO A 324 -9.94 -35.82 41.27
CA PRO A 324 -10.03 -36.04 42.71
C PRO A 324 -8.76 -35.53 43.42
N ASP A 325 -8.96 -34.84 44.54
CA ASP A 325 -7.87 -34.35 45.41
C ASP A 325 -6.95 -35.51 45.85
N GLY A 326 -5.67 -35.40 45.51
CA GLY A 326 -4.73 -36.51 45.46
C GLY A 326 -4.28 -37.00 46.84
N SER A 327 -5.03 -37.92 47.44
CA SER A 327 -4.64 -38.66 48.65
C SER A 327 -4.23 -40.11 48.31
N PRO A 328 -2.97 -40.54 48.50
CA PRO A 328 -2.52 -41.88 48.14
C PRO A 328 -2.81 -42.90 49.25
N VAL A 329 -3.60 -43.93 48.94
CA VAL A 329 -3.89 -45.10 49.80
C VAL A 329 -3.89 -46.37 48.91
N PRO A 330 -3.33 -47.52 49.34
CA PRO A 330 -2.59 -48.39 48.41
C PRO A 330 -3.37 -49.58 47.83
N GLU A 331 -2.63 -50.31 46.99
CA GLU A 331 -2.95 -51.49 46.18
C GLU A 331 -3.73 -52.60 46.89
N HIS A 332 -4.62 -53.25 46.13
CA HIS A 332 -4.92 -54.68 46.28
C HIS A 332 -5.22 -55.29 44.91
N GLU A 333 -4.58 -56.42 44.62
CA GLU A 333 -4.81 -57.25 43.43
C GLU A 333 -6.13 -58.03 43.57
N ASP A 334 -6.88 -58.24 42.47
CA ASP A 334 -7.15 -59.61 42.01
C ASP A 334 -7.71 -59.75 40.58
N ALA A 335 -7.57 -60.96 40.05
CA ALA A 335 -7.57 -61.42 38.65
C ALA A 335 -8.87 -61.39 37.78
N ARG A 336 -8.67 -61.20 36.45
CA ARG A 336 -9.35 -61.86 35.27
C ARG A 336 -10.89 -61.66 35.11
N THR A 337 -11.59 -61.62 33.97
CA THR A 337 -11.39 -61.74 32.48
C THR A 337 -12.76 -61.36 31.83
N ASP A 338 -13.00 -61.09 30.54
CA ASP A 338 -12.23 -61.17 29.28
C ASP A 338 -12.83 -60.22 28.18
N SER A 339 -12.28 -60.28 26.96
CA SER A 339 -12.87 -59.95 25.64
C SER A 339 -13.71 -58.67 25.43
N GLU A 340 -13.16 -57.71 24.68
CA GLU A 340 -13.69 -57.32 23.35
C GLU A 340 -12.70 -56.45 22.57
N ILE A 341 -12.35 -56.86 21.34
CA ILE A 341 -11.51 -56.05 20.44
C ILE A 341 -12.42 -55.07 19.69
N LYS A 342 -12.50 -53.83 20.18
CA LYS A 342 -13.13 -52.73 19.42
C LYS A 342 -12.12 -52.17 18.42
N ALA A 343 -12.53 -52.09 17.15
CA ALA A 343 -11.78 -51.43 16.08
C ALA A 343 -11.51 -49.95 16.42
N PRO A 344 -10.45 -49.31 15.86
CA PRO A 344 -10.14 -47.92 16.17
C PRO A 344 -11.29 -47.02 15.74
N GLU A 345 -12.00 -46.44 16.71
CA GLU A 345 -12.97 -45.38 16.46
C GLU A 345 -12.25 -44.23 15.77
N SER A 346 -12.85 -43.73 14.68
CA SER A 346 -12.27 -42.69 13.85
C SER A 346 -11.89 -41.50 14.71
N ALA A 347 -10.62 -41.10 14.65
CA ALA A 347 -10.10 -39.91 15.34
C ALA A 347 -11.04 -38.73 15.11
N THR A 348 -11.82 -38.41 16.14
CA THR A 348 -12.65 -37.22 16.15
C THR A 348 -11.66 -36.06 16.14
N PRO A 349 -11.65 -35.17 15.13
CA PRO A 349 -10.69 -34.08 15.11
C PRO A 349 -10.88 -33.28 16.40
N GLU A 350 -9.80 -33.10 17.17
CA GLU A 350 -9.92 -32.49 18.49
C GLU A 350 -10.71 -31.18 18.41
N PRO A 351 -11.63 -30.94 19.35
CA PRO A 351 -12.48 -29.75 19.30
C PRO A 351 -11.58 -28.52 19.35
N ARG A 352 -11.50 -27.79 18.23
CA ARG A 352 -10.64 -26.60 18.11
C ARG A 352 -10.87 -25.69 19.32
N ARG A 353 -9.84 -25.57 20.17
CA ARG A 353 -9.83 -24.77 21.42
C ARG A 353 -10.32 -23.34 21.22
N TRP A 354 -10.25 -22.86 19.98
CA TRP A 354 -10.74 -21.57 19.51
C TRP A 354 -11.60 -21.74 18.26
N SER A 355 -12.70 -21.01 18.21
CA SER A 355 -13.43 -20.72 16.97
C SER A 355 -13.21 -19.26 16.57
N LEU A 356 -13.31 -18.96 15.28
CA LEU A 356 -13.18 -17.60 14.79
C LEU A 356 -14.56 -17.03 14.44
N VAL A 357 -14.89 -15.88 15.03
CA VAL A 357 -16.06 -15.09 14.63
C VAL A 357 -15.63 -14.17 13.50
N CYS A 358 -16.41 -14.13 12.42
CA CYS A 358 -16.27 -13.16 11.32
C CYS A 358 -17.65 -12.58 11.03
N ARG A 359 -17.97 -11.42 11.61
CA ARG A 359 -19.29 -10.78 11.48
C ARG A 359 -19.15 -9.39 10.87
N PRO A 360 -19.80 -9.08 9.73
CA PRO A 360 -19.81 -7.72 9.22
C PRO A 360 -20.56 -6.78 10.18
N LYS A 361 -20.01 -5.59 10.46
CA LYS A 361 -20.73 -4.57 11.23
C LYS A 361 -21.91 -4.02 10.43
N VAL A 362 -22.85 -3.34 11.11
CA VAL A 362 -24.03 -2.74 10.47
C VAL A 362 -23.58 -1.69 9.47
N GLY A 363 -24.11 -1.72 8.24
CA GLY A 363 -23.73 -0.83 7.15
C GLY A 363 -24.41 -1.21 5.85
N GLU A 364 -24.17 -0.43 4.80
CA GLU A 364 -24.68 -0.72 3.46
C GLU A 364 -24.10 -2.02 2.89
N ARG A 365 -24.81 -2.61 1.92
CA ARG A 365 -24.34 -3.81 1.23
C ARG A 365 -23.23 -3.43 0.24
N ILE A 366 -22.01 -3.82 0.55
CA ILE A 366 -20.91 -3.82 -0.41
C ILE A 366 -21.05 -5.03 -1.35
N THR A 367 -20.61 -4.87 -2.61
CA THR A 367 -20.61 -5.93 -3.62
C THR A 367 -19.29 -5.93 -4.39
N GLY A 368 -18.51 -7.01 -4.27
CA GLY A 368 -17.22 -7.19 -4.93
C GLY A 368 -16.12 -6.27 -4.39
N GLY A 369 -14.86 -6.62 -4.63
CA GLY A 369 -13.69 -5.93 -4.11
C GLY A 369 -12.74 -6.90 -3.40
N GLY A 370 -12.33 -6.56 -2.19
CA GLY A 370 -11.45 -7.37 -1.34
C GLY A 370 -11.49 -6.87 0.10
N PHE A 371 -10.58 -7.33 0.94
CA PHE A 371 -10.52 -7.03 2.36
C PHE A 371 -9.14 -6.48 2.72
N LEU A 372 -9.11 -5.44 3.55
CA LEU A 372 -7.93 -5.01 4.28
C LEU A 372 -8.00 -5.57 5.69
N GLY A 373 -7.02 -6.34 6.11
CA GLY A 373 -6.72 -6.47 7.54
C GLY A 373 -5.75 -5.37 7.94
N VAL A 374 -5.91 -4.84 9.15
CA VAL A 374 -5.02 -3.83 9.73
C VAL A 374 -4.46 -4.40 11.02
N TRP A 375 -3.14 -4.61 11.05
CA TRP A 375 -2.40 -5.16 12.17
C TRP A 375 -1.46 -4.13 12.79
N ARG A 376 -1.29 -4.18 14.12
CA ARG A 376 -0.28 -3.41 14.87
C ARG A 376 0.81 -4.30 15.42
N LYS A 377 2.05 -3.84 15.32
CA LYS A 377 3.22 -4.51 15.91
C LYS A 377 3.26 -4.31 17.42
N HIS A 378 3.26 -5.41 18.19
CA HIS A 378 3.50 -5.33 19.64
C HIS A 378 4.88 -4.75 19.96
N ARG A 379 5.04 -4.29 21.19
CA ARG A 379 6.38 -4.10 21.77
C ARG A 379 7.10 -5.45 21.81
N ASP A 380 8.35 -5.48 21.38
CA ASP A 380 9.19 -6.67 21.54
C ASP A 380 9.35 -6.99 23.03
N MET A 381 9.03 -8.22 23.42
CA MET A 381 9.29 -8.71 24.77
C MET A 381 10.79 -8.96 24.90
N GLN A 382 11.44 -8.18 25.76
CA GLN A 382 12.87 -8.31 26.13
C GLN A 382 13.10 -9.49 27.08
#